data_AF-A0A182KGI4-F1
#
_entry.id   AF-A0A182KGI4-F1
#
_cell.length_a   1.000
_cell.length_b   1.000
_cell.length_c   1.000
_cell.angle_alpha   90.00
_cell.angle_beta   90.00
_cell.angle_gamma   90.00
#
_symmetry.space_group_name_H-M   'P 1'
#
loop_
_entity.id
_entity.type
_entity.pdbx_description
1 polymer ?
#
loop_
_entity_poly.entity_id
_entity_poly.type
_entity_poly.pdbx_seq_one_letter_code
_entity_poly.pdbx_strand_id
1 'polypeptide(L)'
;SRFLDARRKRRNFSKQASEILNEYFYSHLSNPYPSEEAKEELARKCGITVSQVSNWFGNKRIRYKKNIGKAQEEANLYAAKKAAGASPYSMGGPPSGAATPMMSPAPAQDSMGYSLGSGGYDQQQPYDGSMGYDQLHQDLSP
;
A
#
# COMPACT_ATOMS: atom_id res chain seq x y z
N SER A 1 13.53 -39.61 0.41
CA SER A 1 12.44 -39.04 -0.39
C SER A 1 11.98 -37.71 0.22
N ARG A 2 12.43 -36.56 -0.32
CA ARG A 2 12.13 -35.19 0.17
C ARG A 2 11.71 -34.25 -0.96
N PHE A 3 11.30 -34.82 -2.10
CA PHE A 3 11.02 -34.09 -3.34
C PHE A 3 9.54 -34.01 -3.68
N LEU A 4 8.64 -34.60 -2.87
CA LEU A 4 7.19 -34.59 -3.14
C LEU A 4 6.45 -33.38 -2.54
N ASP A 5 7.07 -32.61 -1.64
CA ASP A 5 6.46 -31.42 -1.02
C ASP A 5 6.66 -30.12 -1.83
N ALA A 6 7.53 -30.15 -2.85
CA ALA A 6 7.88 -28.99 -3.68
C ALA A 6 6.70 -28.48 -4.52
N ARG A 7 5.55 -29.15 -4.49
CA ARG A 7 4.31 -28.76 -5.17
C ARG A 7 3.14 -28.49 -4.24
N ARG A 8 3.36 -28.21 -2.95
CA ARG A 8 2.31 -27.54 -2.16
C ARG A 8 2.12 -26.15 -2.76
N LYS A 9 1.06 -26.00 -3.56
CA LYS A 9 0.59 -24.72 -4.12
C LYS A 9 0.76 -23.64 -3.05
N ARG A 10 1.47 -22.54 -3.36
CA ARG A 10 1.62 -21.42 -2.40
C ARG A 10 0.24 -20.99 -1.94
N ARG A 11 -0.12 -21.41 -0.73
CA ARG A 11 -1.34 -20.96 -0.07
C ARG A 11 -0.96 -19.68 0.64
N ASN A 12 -1.62 -18.59 0.27
CA ASN A 12 -1.57 -17.37 1.07
C ASN A 12 -2.07 -17.72 2.48
N PHE A 13 -1.54 -17.02 3.48
CA PHE A 13 -2.09 -17.13 4.83
C PHE A 13 -3.55 -16.66 4.84
N SER A 14 -4.34 -17.18 5.78
CA SER A 14 -5.68 -16.67 5.99
C SER A 14 -5.62 -15.18 6.32
N LYS A 15 -6.73 -14.46 6.07
CA LYS A 15 -6.82 -13.04 6.41
C LYS A 15 -6.57 -12.83 7.91
N GLN A 16 -7.18 -13.66 8.75
CA GLN A 16 -6.99 -13.63 10.21
C GLN A 16 -5.53 -13.85 10.62
N ALA A 17 -4.85 -14.88 10.07
CA ALA A 17 -3.44 -15.11 10.37
C ALA A 17 -2.57 -13.92 9.97
N SER A 18 -2.84 -13.33 8.80
CA SER A 18 -2.13 -12.14 8.33
C SER A 18 -2.38 -10.93 9.23
N GLU A 19 -3.61 -10.75 9.73
CA GLU A 19 -3.96 -9.68 10.66
C GLU A 19 -3.22 -9.81 12.00
N ILE A 20 -3.18 -11.02 12.57
CA ILE A 20 -2.47 -11.29 13.84
C ILE A 20 -0.96 -11.03 13.69
N LEU A 21 -0.35 -11.49 12.59
CA LEU A 21 1.08 -11.27 12.33
C LEU A 21 1.40 -9.79 12.11
N ASN A 22 0.54 -9.07 11.38
CA ASN A 22 0.70 -7.62 11.19
C ASN A 22 0.51 -6.87 12.52
N GLU A 23 -0.45 -7.25 13.35
CA GLU A 23 -0.66 -6.65 14.67
C GLU A 23 0.61 -6.67 15.52
N TYR A 24 1.20 -7.85 15.63
CA TYR A 24 2.42 -8.04 16.39
C TYR A 24 3.57 -7.21 15.79
N PHE A 25 3.73 -7.24 14.46
CA PHE A 25 4.78 -6.50 13.78
C PHE A 25 4.69 -4.99 14.00
N TYR A 26 3.49 -4.41 13.84
CA TYR A 26 3.30 -2.96 13.97
C TYR A 26 3.31 -2.48 15.43
N SER A 27 2.92 -3.34 16.38
CA SER A 27 3.08 -3.04 17.82
C SER A 27 4.53 -3.10 18.30
N HIS A 28 5.42 -3.79 17.57
CA HIS A 28 6.83 -3.99 17.91
C HIS A 28 7.78 -3.43 16.84
N LEU A 29 7.46 -2.29 16.22
CA LEU A 29 8.29 -1.70 15.14
C LEU A 29 9.72 -1.35 15.59
N SER A 30 9.93 -1.04 16.87
CA SER A 30 11.26 -0.77 17.43
C SER A 30 12.15 -2.01 17.45
N ASN A 31 11.56 -3.20 17.66
CA ASN A 31 12.27 -4.47 17.70
C ASN A 31 11.38 -5.62 17.16
N PRO A 32 11.22 -5.75 15.82
CA PRO A 32 10.31 -6.72 15.20
C PRO A 32 10.93 -8.12 15.11
N TYR A 33 11.44 -8.62 16.24
CA TYR A 33 12.09 -9.92 16.41
C TYR A 33 11.38 -10.68 17.54
N PRO A 34 10.30 -11.42 17.24
CA PRO A 34 9.62 -12.20 18.27
C PRO A 34 10.56 -13.24 18.90
N SER A 35 10.46 -13.41 20.21
CA SER A 35 11.11 -14.49 20.97
C SER A 35 10.59 -15.85 20.50
N GLU A 36 11.25 -16.93 20.90
CA GLU A 36 10.82 -18.28 20.49
C GLU A 36 9.41 -18.61 20.99
N GLU A 37 9.13 -18.31 22.26
CA GLU A 37 7.80 -18.42 22.86
C GLU A 37 6.74 -17.61 22.11
N ALA A 38 7.06 -16.36 21.73
CA ALA A 38 6.14 -15.52 20.97
C ALA A 38 5.85 -16.10 19.58
N LYS A 39 6.84 -16.72 18.92
CA LYS A 39 6.61 -17.40 17.63
C LYS A 39 5.71 -18.62 17.80
N GLU A 40 5.86 -19.39 18.86
CA GLU A 40 5.00 -20.53 19.16
C GLU A 40 3.55 -20.10 19.40
N GLU A 41 3.34 -19.02 20.15
CA GLU A 41 2.02 -18.46 20.38
C GLU A 41 1.38 -17.97 19.06
N LEU A 42 2.14 -17.23 18.25
CA LEU A 42 1.68 -16.74 16.95
C LEU A 42 1.35 -17.90 16.00
N ALA A 43 2.18 -18.94 15.97
CA ALA A 43 1.97 -20.15 15.18
C ALA A 43 0.65 -20.83 15.58
N ARG A 44 0.40 -20.99 16.88
CA ARG A 44 -0.84 -21.57 17.42
C ARG A 44 -2.06 -20.74 17.05
N LYS A 45 -2.00 -19.41 17.26
CA LYS A 45 -3.11 -18.49 16.93
C LYS A 45 -3.42 -18.43 15.43
N CYS A 46 -2.39 -18.51 14.60
CA CYS A 46 -2.53 -18.42 13.14
C CYS A 46 -2.79 -19.76 12.45
N GLY A 47 -2.64 -20.89 13.16
CA GLY A 47 -2.75 -22.23 12.58
C GLY A 47 -1.66 -22.52 11.54
N ILE A 48 -0.46 -21.98 11.73
CA ILE A 48 0.71 -22.15 10.84
C ILE A 48 1.91 -22.66 11.65
N THR A 49 2.97 -23.09 10.97
CA THR A 49 4.18 -23.57 11.67
C THR A 49 5.06 -22.42 12.15
N VAL A 50 5.84 -22.66 13.21
CA VAL A 50 6.84 -21.69 13.74
C VAL A 50 7.83 -21.25 12.65
N SER A 51 8.23 -22.16 11.77
CA SER A 51 9.08 -21.83 10.61
C SER A 51 8.40 -20.84 9.65
N GLN A 52 7.10 -21.00 9.39
CA GLN A 52 6.34 -20.05 8.57
C GLN A 52 6.25 -18.66 9.22
N VAL A 53 6.08 -18.60 10.55
CA VAL A 53 6.13 -17.34 11.31
C VAL A 53 7.50 -16.69 11.16
N SER A 54 8.59 -17.43 11.41
CA SER A 54 9.96 -16.91 11.29
C SER A 54 10.25 -16.35 9.89
N ASN A 55 9.90 -17.10 8.85
CA ASN A 55 10.05 -16.68 7.46
C ASN A 55 9.20 -15.46 7.11
N TRP A 56 7.98 -15.37 7.65
CA TRP A 56 7.11 -14.23 7.44
C TRP A 56 7.71 -12.96 8.06
N PHE A 57 8.19 -13.01 9.30
CA PHE A 57 8.83 -11.87 9.96
C PHE A 57 10.11 -11.43 9.25
N GLY A 58 10.93 -12.39 8.80
CA GLY A 58 12.11 -12.10 7.98
C GLY A 58 11.76 -11.33 6.71
N ASN A 59 10.77 -11.83 5.95
CA ASN A 59 10.33 -11.18 4.73
C ASN A 59 9.64 -9.82 4.98
N LYS A 60 8.83 -9.70 6.03
CA LYS A 60 8.12 -8.46 6.39
C LYS A 60 9.12 -7.35 6.73
N ARG A 61 10.17 -7.63 7.53
CA ARG A 61 11.24 -6.66 7.83
C ARG A 61 11.96 -6.16 6.57
N ILE A 62 12.30 -7.06 5.64
CA ILE A 62 12.95 -6.70 4.38
C ILE A 62 12.05 -5.76 3.56
N ARG A 63 10.76 -6.09 3.43
CA ARG A 63 9.80 -5.26 2.68
C ARG A 63 9.59 -3.90 3.34
N TYR A 64 9.48 -3.87 4.66
CA TYR A 64 9.33 -2.65 5.45
C TYR A 64 10.51 -1.70 5.22
N LYS A 65 11.75 -2.20 5.35
CA LYS A 65 12.96 -1.39 5.15
C LYS A 65 13.14 -0.91 3.71
N LYS A 66 12.74 -1.72 2.71
CA LYS A 66 12.88 -1.37 1.29
C LYS A 66 11.86 -0.34 0.81
N ASN A 67 10.69 -0.22 1.46
CA ASN A 67 9.60 0.64 1.03
C ASN A 67 8.97 1.39 2.21
N ILE A 68 9.77 2.17 2.94
CA ILE A 68 9.34 2.83 4.18
C ILE A 68 8.05 3.66 3.97
N GLY A 69 7.93 4.42 2.86
CA GLY A 69 6.73 5.22 2.58
C GLY A 69 5.45 4.39 2.47
N LYS A 70 5.46 3.29 1.71
CA LYS A 70 4.30 2.37 1.59
C LYS A 70 4.04 1.60 2.88
N ALA A 71 5.10 1.27 3.61
CA ALA A 71 4.98 0.53 4.85
C ALA A 71 4.41 1.38 6.00
N GLN A 72 4.69 2.69 5.99
CA GLN A 72 4.10 3.67 6.89
C GLN A 72 2.60 3.84 6.60
N GLU A 73 2.20 3.86 5.33
CA GLU A 73 0.78 3.86 4.95
C GLU A 73 0.07 2.59 5.45
N GLU A 74 0.64 1.40 5.26
CA GLU A 74 0.11 0.15 5.81
C GLU A 74 0.01 0.17 7.35
N ALA A 75 1.00 0.76 8.02
CA ALA A 75 0.98 0.92 9.48
C ALA A 75 -0.13 1.87 9.92
N ASN A 76 -0.30 3.00 9.23
CA ASN A 76 -1.34 3.99 9.50
C ASN A 76 -2.74 3.41 9.28
N LEU A 77 -2.94 2.64 8.19
CA LEU A 77 -4.17 1.91 7.93
C LEU A 77 -4.49 0.91 9.05
N TYR A 78 -3.48 0.19 9.53
CA TYR A 78 -3.66 -0.77 10.62
C TYR A 78 -4.01 -0.07 11.95
N ALA A 79 -3.34 1.05 12.26
CA ALA A 79 -3.65 1.88 13.42
C ALA A 79 -5.08 2.46 13.35
N ALA A 80 -5.52 2.93 12.18
CA ALA A 80 -6.87 3.42 11.96
C ALA A 80 -7.93 2.32 12.13
N LYS A 81 -7.68 1.10 11.65
CA LYS A 81 -8.57 -0.06 11.88
C LYS A 81 -8.70 -0.39 13.37
N LYS A 82 -7.60 -0.31 14.12
CA LYS A 82 -7.60 -0.53 15.58
C LYS A 82 -8.39 0.56 16.31
N ALA A 83 -8.30 1.82 15.88
CA ALA A 83 -9.07 2.93 16.45
C ALA A 83 -10.56 2.86 16.11
N ALA A 84 -10.92 2.44 14.89
CA ALA A 84 -12.31 2.28 14.46
C ALA A 84 -13.02 1.08 15.13
N GLY A 85 -12.28 0.07 15.60
CA GLY A 85 -12.81 -1.08 16.35
C GLY A 85 -13.11 -0.80 17.82
N ALA A 86 -12.85 0.41 18.33
CA ALA A 86 -13.07 0.82 19.71
C ALA A 86 -14.42 1.54 19.94
N SER A 87 -15.44 1.29 19.12
CA SER A 87 -16.80 1.78 19.39
C SER A 87 -17.77 0.61 19.61
N PRO A 88 -18.16 0.29 20.87
CA PRO A 88 -19.17 -0.72 21.14
C PRO A 88 -20.61 -0.21 20.93
N TYR A 89 -20.84 1.04 20.49
CA TYR A 89 -22.19 1.57 20.23
C TYR A 89 -22.20 2.58 19.06
N SER A 90 -22.47 2.10 17.85
CA SER A 90 -23.16 2.91 16.82
C SER A 90 -24.03 2.01 15.96
N MET A 91 -24.99 1.37 16.63
CA MET A 91 -26.23 0.95 16.01
C MET A 91 -27.20 2.12 16.06
N GLY A 92 -27.65 2.58 14.89
CA GLY A 92 -28.99 3.13 14.73
C GLY A 92 -29.12 4.64 14.57
N GLY A 93 -29.44 5.07 13.34
CA GLY A 93 -30.29 6.24 13.10
C GLY A 93 -29.87 7.14 11.95
N PRO A 94 -30.56 7.12 10.80
CA PRO A 94 -30.51 8.24 9.86
C PRO A 94 -31.50 9.32 10.32
N PRO A 95 -31.12 10.61 10.39
CA PRO A 95 -32.12 11.66 10.32
C PRO A 95 -32.39 11.97 8.84
N SER A 96 -33.46 11.36 8.32
CA SER A 96 -34.16 11.85 7.14
C SER A 96 -34.96 13.10 7.50
N GLY A 97 -34.95 14.11 6.61
CA GLY A 97 -35.88 15.26 6.64
C GLY A 97 -35.15 16.59 6.85
N ALA A 98 -34.69 17.25 5.79
CA ALA A 98 -35.45 18.19 4.95
C ALA A 98 -35.72 19.55 5.63
N ALA A 99 -34.98 20.58 5.19
CA ALA A 99 -35.49 21.94 4.88
C ALA A 99 -34.32 22.90 4.54
N THR A 100 -33.92 22.95 3.26
CA THR A 100 -33.71 24.24 2.57
C THR A 100 -35.01 24.47 1.77
N PRO A 101 -35.47 25.72 1.46
CA PRO A 101 -34.67 26.90 1.15
C PRO A 101 -35.22 28.23 1.71
N MET A 102 -34.35 29.23 1.90
CA MET A 102 -34.79 30.61 1.69
C MET A 102 -33.68 31.42 1.05
N MET A 103 -34.12 32.25 0.12
CA MET A 103 -33.43 32.84 -1.00
C MET A 103 -33.20 34.34 -0.72
N SER A 104 -32.02 34.80 -1.13
CA SER A 104 -31.46 36.13 -1.49
C SER A 104 -32.26 37.45 -1.29
N PRO A 105 -31.58 38.62 -1.35
CA PRO A 105 -31.31 39.21 -2.67
C PRO A 105 -29.88 39.76 -2.86
N ALA A 106 -29.51 39.86 -4.13
CA ALA A 106 -28.26 40.40 -4.68
C ALA A 106 -28.17 41.93 -4.60
N PRO A 107 -26.98 42.49 -4.90
CA PRO A 107 -26.89 43.71 -5.69
C PRO A 107 -26.37 43.42 -7.12
N ALA A 108 -27.13 43.95 -8.08
CA ALA A 108 -26.72 44.42 -9.41
C ALA A 108 -25.44 45.30 -9.33
N GLN A 109 -24.58 45.51 -10.33
CA GLN A 109 -24.62 45.34 -11.78
C GLN A 109 -23.20 45.68 -12.33
N ASP A 110 -23.05 45.55 -13.65
CA ASP A 110 -21.98 46.01 -14.55
C ASP A 110 -20.94 44.92 -14.93
N SER A 111 -21.11 44.19 -16.04
CA SER A 111 -21.04 44.57 -17.48
C SER A 111 -19.62 44.38 -18.04
N MET A 112 -19.57 43.70 -19.19
CA MET A 112 -18.41 43.44 -20.06
C MET A 112 -17.34 42.50 -19.45
N GLY A 113 -17.00 41.34 -20.01
CA GLY A 113 -17.07 40.92 -21.40
C GLY A 113 -15.65 40.77 -21.95
N TYR A 114 -15.03 39.58 -21.84
CA TYR A 114 -14.16 39.03 -22.88
C TYR A 114 -13.79 37.58 -22.54
N SER A 115 -14.18 36.70 -23.44
CA SER A 115 -13.61 35.37 -23.58
C SER A 115 -12.27 35.53 -24.29
N LEU A 116 -11.16 35.29 -23.59
CA LEU A 116 -9.90 34.80 -24.17
C LEU A 116 -9.64 33.46 -23.46
N GLY A 117 -9.59 32.31 -24.13
CA GLY A 117 -8.94 32.13 -25.41
C GLY A 117 -7.42 32.20 -25.23
N SER A 118 -6.86 31.36 -24.37
CA SER A 118 -5.43 31.05 -24.31
C SER A 118 -5.35 29.53 -24.31
N GLY A 119 -5.01 28.92 -25.44
CA GLY A 119 -3.64 28.92 -25.94
C GLY A 119 -2.91 27.86 -25.11
N GLY A 120 -2.92 26.60 -25.54
CA GLY A 120 -2.04 26.19 -26.62
C GLY A 120 -0.64 25.94 -26.05
N TYR A 121 -0.45 24.79 -25.41
CA TYR A 121 0.88 24.18 -25.33
C TYR A 121 0.85 22.92 -26.20
N ASP A 122 0.96 23.16 -27.50
CA ASP A 122 1.57 22.20 -28.41
C ASP A 122 3.08 22.31 -28.20
N GLN A 123 3.69 21.22 -27.72
CA GLN A 123 5.11 21.00 -27.95
C GLN A 123 5.34 19.50 -28.09
N GLN A 124 5.07 19.02 -29.30
CA GLN A 124 5.83 17.91 -29.86
C GLN A 124 7.27 18.39 -30.07
N GLN A 125 8.23 17.67 -29.51
CA GLN A 125 9.53 17.53 -30.14
C GLN A 125 9.84 16.03 -30.26
N PRO A 126 10.16 15.53 -31.47
CA PRO A 126 10.41 14.12 -31.72
C PRO A 126 11.84 13.80 -31.28
N TYR A 127 12.01 12.79 -30.43
CA TYR A 127 13.30 12.09 -30.38
C TYR A 127 13.22 10.92 -31.35
N ASP A 128 13.39 11.24 -32.63
CA ASP A 128 14.01 10.31 -33.56
C ASP A 128 15.52 10.39 -33.31
N GLY A 129 16.09 9.26 -32.92
CA GLY A 129 17.47 9.16 -32.47
C GLY A 129 17.94 7.73 -32.50
N SER A 130 17.71 7.08 -33.65
CA SER A 130 18.53 5.97 -34.14
C SER A 130 20.00 6.39 -34.15
N MET A 131 20.71 6.25 -33.03
CA MET A 131 22.17 6.23 -33.03
C MET A 131 22.62 4.81 -33.37
N GLY A 132 22.98 4.67 -34.65
CA GLY A 132 23.51 3.45 -35.22
C GLY A 132 24.71 2.92 -34.47
N TYR A 133 24.70 1.61 -34.26
CA TYR A 133 25.88 0.83 -33.97
C TYR A 133 26.52 0.50 -35.32
N ASP A 134 27.49 1.31 -35.73
CA ASP A 134 28.36 1.09 -36.88
C ASP A 134 29.75 1.62 -36.46
N GLN A 135 30.92 1.03 -36.64
CA GLN A 135 31.45 -0.27 -37.08
C GLN A 135 32.98 -0.04 -37.00
N LEU A 136 33.75 -1.06 -36.58
CA LEU A 136 35.21 -1.25 -36.83
C LEU A 136 36.24 -0.51 -35.95
N HIS A 137 37.13 -1.29 -35.33
CA HIS A 137 38.52 -1.51 -35.76
C HIS A 137 39.11 -2.62 -34.84
N GLN A 138 39.35 -3.83 -35.37
CA GLN A 138 40.67 -4.33 -35.79
C GLN A 138 41.70 -4.35 -34.65
N ASP A 139 42.01 -5.54 -34.13
CA ASP A 139 43.36 -6.07 -34.35
C ASP A 139 43.45 -7.59 -34.17
N LEU A 140 44.24 -8.19 -35.06
CA LEU A 140 44.56 -9.61 -35.19
C LEU A 140 45.84 -9.94 -34.41
N SER A 141 45.94 -11.22 -34.03
CA SER A 141 47.17 -12.02 -33.79
C SER A 141 47.95 -11.79 -32.48
N PRO A 142 48.92 -12.67 -32.15
CA PRO A 142 49.52 -13.79 -32.91
C PRO A 142 48.65 -15.04 -33.04
#